data_AF-A0A377DG64-F1
#
_entry.id   AF-A0A377DG64-F1
#
_cell.length_a   1.000
_cell.length_b   1.000
_cell.length_c   1.000
_cell.angle_alpha   90.00
_cell.angle_beta   90.00
_cell.angle_gamma   90.00
#
_symmetry.space_group_name_H-M   'P 1'
#
loop_
_entity.id
_entity.type
_entity.pdbx_description
1 polymer ?
#
loop_
_entity_poly.entity_id
_entity_poly.type
_entity_poly.pdbx_seq_one_letter_code
_entity_poly.pdbx_strand_id
1 'polypeptide(L)' 'MLKIFNTLTRQKEEFKPIHAGEVGMYVCGITVYDLCHIGHGRTLLLLTWLRAICVSSAIS' A
#
# COMPACT_ATOMS: atom_id res chain seq x y z
N MET A 1 -4.19 6.51 -15.26
CA MET A 1 -3.93 7.15 -13.95
C MET A 1 -4.34 6.19 -12.84
N LEU A 2 -3.45 5.97 -11.87
CA LEU A 2 -3.70 5.07 -10.74
C LEU A 2 -4.77 5.68 -9.82
N LYS A 3 -5.77 4.88 -9.43
CA LYS A 3 -6.78 5.28 -8.44
C LYS A 3 -6.76 4.32 -7.26
N ILE A 4 -6.66 4.85 -6.05
CA ILE A 4 -6.62 4.08 -4.80
C ILE A 4 -7.89 4.37 -4.00
N PHE A 5 -8.45 3.34 -3.38
CA PHE A 5 -9.60 3.52 -2.49
C PHE A 5 -9.14 4.15 -1.18
N ASN A 6 -9.64 5.35 -0.88
CA ASN A 6 -9.36 6.05 0.36
C ASN A 6 -10.47 5.72 1.37
N THR A 7 -10.11 5.06 2.47
CA THR A 7 -11.07 4.70 3.53
C THR A 7 -11.64 5.92 4.26
N LEU A 8 -10.91 7.06 4.31
CA LEU A 8 -11.38 8.30 4.95
C LEU A 8 -12.58 8.91 4.22
N THR A 9 -12.55 8.92 2.89
CA THR A 9 -13.61 9.49 2.04
C THR A 9 -14.54 8.44 1.45
N ARG A 10 -14.17 7.15 1.57
CA ARG A 10 -14.85 5.98 1.04
C ARG A 10 -15.02 6.00 -0.48
N GLN A 11 -14.08 6.62 -1.18
CA GLN A 11 -14.11 6.78 -2.64
C GLN A 11 -12.77 6.39 -3.26
N LYS A 12 -12.79 6.11 -4.57
CA LYS A 12 -11.57 5.90 -5.34
C LYS A 12 -11.01 7.26 -5.74
N GLU A 13 -9.92 7.65 -5.11
CA GLU A 13 -9.22 8.90 -5.37
C GLU A 13 -8.04 8.67 -6.29
N GLU A 14 -7.65 9.72 -6.99
CA GLU A 14 -6.45 9.68 -7.81
C GLU A 14 -5.20 9.67 -6.93
N PHE A 15 -4.29 8.74 -7.21
CA PHE A 15 -3.03 8.67 -6.48
C PHE A 15 -2.07 9.74 -6.98
N LYS A 16 -1.75 10.70 -6.11
CA LYS A 16 -0.75 11.73 -6.37
C LYS A 16 0.29 11.73 -5.24
N PRO A 17 1.58 11.51 -5.54
CA PRO A 17 2.62 11.52 -4.51
C PRO A 17 2.81 12.93 -3.94
N ILE A 18 3.23 13.00 -2.67
CA ILE A 18 3.50 14.28 -1.99
C ILE A 18 4.74 14.96 -2.60
N HIS A 19 5.78 14.17 -2.89
CA HIS A 19 7.00 14.59 -3.59
C HIS A 19 7.09 13.87 -4.93
N ALA A 20 7.40 14.59 -6.02
CA ALA A 20 7.48 14.01 -7.34
C ALA A 20 8.57 12.92 -7.40
N GLY A 21 8.23 11.74 -7.92
CA GLY A 21 9.15 10.60 -8.00
C GLY A 21 9.35 9.80 -6.71
N GLU A 22 8.75 10.24 -5.58
CA GLU A 22 8.90 9.58 -4.28
C GLU A 22 7.55 9.12 -3.71
N VAL A 23 7.50 7.89 -3.21
CA VAL A 23 6.30 7.32 -2.59
C VAL A 23 6.61 6.86 -1.16
N GLY A 24 6.00 7.54 -0.19
CA GLY A 24 5.94 7.08 1.19
C GLY A 24 4.79 6.11 1.39
N MET A 25 5.07 4.90 1.88
CA MET A 25 4.05 3.90 2.21
C MET A 25 4.36 3.27 3.57
N TYR A 26 3.41 3.38 4.50
CA TYR A 26 3.49 2.74 5.82
C TYR A 26 2.45 1.63 5.93
N VAL A 27 2.87 0.52 6.56
CA VAL A 27 2.03 -0.64 6.81
C VAL A 27 2.28 -1.11 8.24
N CYS A 28 1.21 -1.37 8.99
CA CYS A 28 1.32 -1.98 10.30
C CYS A 28 1.92 -3.38 10.21
N GLY A 29 2.92 -3.65 11.04
CA GLY A 29 3.51 -4.99 11.17
C GLY A 29 2.62 -5.96 11.97
N ILE A 30 3.17 -7.14 12.22
CA ILE A 30 2.58 -8.16 13.10
C ILE A 30 3.07 -7.98 14.55
N THR A 31 2.29 -8.42 15.52
CA THR A 31 2.74 -8.61 16.90
C THR A 31 3.57 -9.90 16.98
N VAL A 32 4.78 -9.82 17.54
CA VAL A 32 5.80 -10.91 17.47
C VAL A 32 5.68 -11.97 18.57
N TYR A 33 4.51 -12.10 19.19
CA TYR A 33 4.30 -13.03 20.31
C TYR A 33 3.97 -14.47 19.86
N ASP A 34 3.59 -14.67 18.60
CA ASP A 34 3.19 -15.98 18.06
C ASP A 34 3.51 -16.10 16.56
N LEU A 35 3.36 -17.32 16.03
CA LEU A 35 3.60 -17.66 14.63
C LEU A 35 2.62 -16.95 13.69
N CYS A 36 3.13 -16.60 12.50
CA CYS A 36 2.30 -16.03 11.44
C CYS A 36 1.27 -17.04 10.94
N HIS A 37 0.02 -16.58 10.81
CA HIS A 37 -1.03 -17.34 10.14
C HIS A 37 -1.31 -16.76 8.74
N ILE A 38 -2.14 -17.46 7.96
CA ILE A 38 -2.43 -17.11 6.56
C ILE A 38 -2.98 -15.69 6.37
N GLY A 39 -3.68 -15.15 7.38
CA GLY A 39 -4.17 -13.77 7.39
C GLY A 39 -3.05 -12.74 7.33
N HIS A 40 -1.98 -12.93 8.08
CA HIS A 40 -0.78 -12.09 8.00
C HIS A 40 -0.14 -12.18 6.62
N GLY A 41 0.01 -13.39 6.08
CA GLY A 41 0.60 -13.63 4.75
C GLY A 41 -0.17 -12.92 3.63
N ARG A 42 -1.51 -13.02 3.64
CA ARG A 42 -2.38 -12.36 2.66
C ARG A 42 -2.15 -10.85 2.64
N THR A 43 -2.17 -10.22 3.81
CA THR A 43 -2.03 -8.76 3.94
C THR A 43 -0.66 -8.28 3.51
N LEU A 44 0.40 -8.95 3.95
CA LEU A 44 1.78 -8.61 3.58
C LEU A 44 2.03 -8.76 2.08
N LEU A 45 1.52 -9.83 1.46
CA LEU A 45 1.61 -10.03 0.01
C LEU A 45 0.90 -8.91 -0.75
N LEU A 46 -0.37 -8.64 -0.43
CA LEU A 46 -1.15 -7.59 -1.09
C LEU A 46 -0.47 -6.22 -1.01
N LEU A 47 0.07 -5.87 0.17
CA LEU A 47 0.72 -4.58 0.38
C LEU A 47 2.08 -4.48 -0.30
N THR A 48 2.79 -5.60 -0.43
CA THR A 48 4.04 -5.66 -1.22
C THR A 48 3.76 -5.43 -2.70
N TRP A 49 2.72 -6.06 -3.24
CA TRP A 49 2.27 -5.81 -4.62
C TRP A 49 1.82 -4.37 -4.83
N LEU A 50 1.05 -3.82 -3.89
CA LEU A 50 0.60 -2.42 -3.95
C LEU A 50 1.78 -1.45 -3.97
N ARG A 51 2.80 -1.68 -3.15
CA ARG A 51 4.04 -0.88 -3.16
C ARG A 51 4.68 -0.85 -4.54
N ALA A 52 4.82 -2.02 -5.20
CA ALA A 52 5.43 -2.09 -6.53
C ALA A 52 4.63 -1.29 -7.57
N ILE A 53 3.30 -1.37 -7.52
CA ILE A 53 2.40 -0.61 -8.41
C ILE A 53 2.53 0.90 -8.17
N CYS A 54 2.52 1.33 -6.91
CA CYS A 54 2.62 2.75 -6.57
C CYS A 54 3.97 3.33 -6.99
N VAL A 55 5.08 2.59 -6.79
CA VAL A 55 6.41 3.02 -7.22
C VAL A 55 6.48 3.10 -8.75
N SER A 56 5.98 2.10 -9.47
CA SER A 56 5.95 2.12 -10.94
C SER A 56 5.13 3.30 -11.48
N SER A 57 3.99 3.58 -10.85
CA SER A 57 3.08 4.67 -11.25
C SER A 57 3.59 6.06 -10.86
N ALA A 58 4.58 6.17 -9.97
CA ALA A 58 5.19 7.44 -9.59
C ALA A 58 6.37 7.85 -10.49
N ILE A 59 6.88 6.91 -11.30
CA ILE A 59 7.98 7.12 -12.25
C ILE A 59 7.44 7.43 -13.66
N SER A 60 6.18 7.03 -13.95
CA SER A 60 5.46 7.35 -15.20
C SER A 60 4.75 8.69 -15.13
#